data_AF-A0A7S4PHT7-F1
#
_entry.id   AF-A0A7S4PHT7-F1
#
_cell.length_a   1.000
_cell.length_b   1.000
_cell.length_c   1.000
_cell.angle_alpha   90.00
_cell.angle_beta   90.00
_cell.angle_gamma   90.00
#
_symmetry.space_group_name_H-M   'P 1'
#
loop_
_entity.id
_entity.type
_entity.pdbx_description
1 polymer ?
#
loop_
_entity_poly.entity_id
_entity_poly.type
_entity_poly.pdbx_seq_one_letter_code
_entity_poly.pdbx_strand_id
1 'polypeptide(L)'
;FARLGHAEPSVRQNVRLLITKIGKELPHAIIYPTVVGHVENPSSRQLSSILEALRESRPELVRGVQGLIGELSRCSILKEDLFFSSLQELNPKVSSGLRLMREETSRIRDNSTLSDGDRRRILREKYDAITKPVRMALEPLKKVFAGEQSSDHDKNFVSSFSSSFTDALASFRNPADIFEAEAAWEPMLALMRSLTVQLRRTKLSLNSISPYLGQLRATDIPMPGIDAEDEEEDSKRVTIASFDDQVDILLTKTKPKKIAIIGPDGISRRD
;
A
#
# COMPACT_ATOMS: atom_id res chain seq x y z
N PHE A 1 -25.87 4.67 4.66
CA PHE A 1 -25.05 3.73 3.88
C PHE A 1 -25.09 2.28 4.38
N ALA A 2 -25.00 1.98 5.69
CA ALA A 2 -25.01 0.61 6.23
C ALA A 2 -26.20 -0.29 5.80
N ARG A 3 -27.35 0.29 5.43
CA ARG A 3 -28.55 -0.44 4.97
C ARG A 3 -28.62 -0.68 3.46
N LEU A 4 -27.61 -0.30 2.68
CA LEU A 4 -27.59 -0.57 1.23
C LEU A 4 -27.53 -2.07 0.89
N GLY A 5 -27.02 -2.90 1.80
CA GLY A 5 -26.99 -4.36 1.71
C GLY A 5 -28.18 -5.08 2.38
N HIS A 6 -29.29 -4.39 2.67
CA HIS A 6 -30.43 -4.97 3.37
C HIS A 6 -30.97 -6.24 2.68
N ALA A 7 -31.45 -7.23 3.45
CA ALA A 7 -31.98 -8.47 2.90
C ALA A 7 -33.22 -8.23 2.02
N GLU A 8 -34.10 -7.34 2.48
CA GLU A 8 -35.34 -7.00 1.79
C GLU A 8 -35.11 -6.09 0.56
N PRO A 9 -35.51 -6.51 -0.66
CA PRO A 9 -35.29 -5.75 -1.88
C PRO A 9 -35.96 -4.36 -1.89
N SER A 10 -37.19 -4.26 -1.38
CA SER A 10 -37.95 -3.01 -1.33
C SER A 10 -37.26 -1.95 -0.49
N VAL A 11 -36.74 -2.34 0.68
CA VAL A 11 -35.97 -1.47 1.57
C VAL A 11 -34.70 -0.99 0.87
N ARG A 12 -33.93 -1.89 0.24
CA ARG A 12 -32.73 -1.49 -0.51
C ARG A 12 -33.05 -0.47 -1.60
N GLN A 13 -34.13 -0.70 -2.35
CA GLN A 13 -34.54 0.18 -3.43
C GLN A 13 -34.92 1.57 -2.91
N ASN A 14 -35.74 1.64 -1.86
CA ASN A 14 -36.16 2.91 -1.27
C ASN A 14 -34.97 3.69 -0.69
N VAL A 15 -34.08 3.01 0.04
CA VAL A 15 -32.85 3.63 0.58
C VAL A 15 -31.96 4.14 -0.56
N ARG A 16 -31.78 3.36 -1.63
CA ARG A 16 -31.03 3.80 -2.81
C ARG A 16 -31.63 5.06 -3.43
N LEU A 17 -32.93 5.06 -3.69
CA LEU A 17 -33.63 6.20 -4.30
C LEU A 17 -33.53 7.46 -3.43
N LEU A 18 -33.68 7.31 -2.12
CA LEU A 18 -33.54 8.41 -1.17
C LEU A 18 -32.12 9.00 -1.20
N ILE A 19 -31.09 8.15 -1.13
CA ILE A 19 -29.70 8.60 -1.19
C ILE A 19 -29.39 9.24 -2.55
N THR A 20 -29.88 8.68 -3.65
CA THR A 20 -29.73 9.30 -4.97
C THR A 20 -30.39 10.67 -5.03
N LYS A 21 -31.56 10.85 -4.41
CA LYS A 21 -32.21 12.16 -4.33
C LYS A 21 -31.39 13.15 -3.52
N ILE A 22 -30.93 12.75 -2.33
CA ILE A 22 -30.02 13.55 -1.49
C ILE A 22 -28.77 13.92 -2.28
N GLY A 23 -28.19 12.98 -3.04
CA GLY A 23 -27.01 13.22 -3.87
C GLY A 23 -27.20 14.28 -4.95
N LYS A 24 -28.40 14.40 -5.52
CA LYS A 24 -28.70 15.41 -6.54
C LYS A 24 -28.81 16.81 -5.93
N GLU A 25 -29.40 16.91 -4.73
CA GLU A 25 -29.60 18.19 -4.04
C GLU A 25 -28.34 18.63 -3.24
N LEU A 26 -27.75 17.70 -2.49
CA LEU A 26 -26.63 17.89 -1.56
C LEU A 26 -25.52 16.82 -1.78
N PRO A 27 -24.80 16.83 -2.90
CA PRO A 27 -23.82 15.78 -3.21
C PRO A 27 -22.65 15.72 -2.23
N HIS A 28 -22.22 16.86 -1.69
CA HIS A 28 -21.12 16.95 -0.72
C HIS A 28 -21.41 16.13 0.56
N ALA A 29 -22.66 16.01 0.97
CA ALA A 29 -23.06 15.24 2.15
C ALA A 29 -22.89 13.72 1.95
N ILE A 30 -22.88 13.25 0.70
CA ILE A 30 -22.81 11.82 0.39
C ILE A 30 -21.60 11.41 -0.44
N ILE A 31 -20.81 12.36 -0.96
CA ILE A 31 -19.75 12.08 -1.92
C ILE A 31 -18.65 11.20 -1.31
N TYR A 32 -18.16 11.54 -0.12
CA TYR A 32 -17.15 10.75 0.57
C TYR A 32 -17.65 9.34 0.91
N PRO A 33 -18.78 9.15 1.63
CA PRO A 33 -19.32 7.82 1.90
C PRO A 33 -19.61 6.99 0.64
N THR A 34 -20.04 7.63 -0.45
CA THR A 34 -20.33 6.95 -1.72
C THR A 34 -19.04 6.49 -2.40
N VAL A 35 -18.04 7.38 -2.52
CA VAL A 35 -16.78 7.05 -3.19
C VAL A 35 -15.98 6.04 -2.37
N VAL A 36 -15.81 6.26 -1.07
CA VAL A 36 -15.12 5.32 -0.17
C VAL A 36 -15.81 3.96 -0.19
N GLY A 37 -17.14 3.93 -0.02
CA GLY A 37 -17.89 2.67 -0.05
C GLY A 37 -17.78 1.94 -1.40
N HIS A 38 -17.72 2.67 -2.52
CA HIS A 38 -17.53 2.06 -3.84
C HIS A 38 -16.11 1.51 -4.03
N VAL A 39 -15.08 2.17 -3.50
CA VAL A 39 -13.70 1.68 -3.51
C VAL A 39 -13.56 0.40 -2.67
N GLU A 40 -14.18 0.35 -1.49
CA GLU A 40 -14.16 -0.82 -0.61
C GLU A 40 -14.99 -1.99 -1.15
N ASN A 41 -16.11 -1.70 -1.81
CA ASN A 41 -17.02 -2.71 -2.33
C ASN A 41 -17.47 -2.38 -3.78
N PRO A 42 -16.59 -2.61 -4.77
CA PRO A 42 -16.86 -2.27 -6.17
C PRO A 42 -17.98 -3.13 -6.78
N SER A 43 -18.28 -4.30 -6.20
CA SER A 43 -19.36 -5.20 -6.65
C SER A 43 -20.75 -4.76 -6.20
N SER A 44 -20.85 -3.74 -5.34
CA SER A 44 -22.13 -3.22 -4.84
C SER A 44 -22.90 -2.47 -5.93
N ARG A 45 -23.91 -3.14 -6.50
CA ARG A 45 -24.80 -2.54 -7.53
C ARG A 45 -25.48 -1.25 -7.05
N GLN A 46 -25.83 -1.17 -5.77
CA GLN A 46 -26.48 0.02 -5.20
C GLN A 46 -25.52 1.21 -5.16
N LEU A 47 -24.28 1.00 -4.70
CA LEU A 47 -23.27 2.07 -4.64
C LEU A 47 -22.87 2.52 -6.04
N SER A 48 -22.65 1.59 -6.96
CA SER A 48 -22.37 1.93 -8.36
C SER A 48 -23.51 2.76 -8.95
N SER A 49 -24.77 2.39 -8.73
CA SER A 49 -25.91 3.17 -9.22
C SER A 49 -26.00 4.58 -8.59
N ILE A 50 -25.65 4.76 -7.32
CA ILE A 50 -25.65 6.07 -6.67
C ILE A 50 -24.49 6.91 -7.23
N LEU A 51 -23.31 6.32 -7.38
CA LEU A 51 -22.14 6.98 -7.92
C LEU A 51 -22.34 7.42 -9.37
N GLU A 52 -22.97 6.59 -10.21
CA GLU A 52 -23.35 6.97 -11.58
C GLU A 52 -24.30 8.17 -11.60
N ALA A 53 -25.33 8.19 -10.74
CA ALA A 53 -26.22 9.35 -10.65
C ALA A 53 -25.51 10.64 -10.17
N LEU A 54 -24.48 10.50 -9.30
CA LEU A 54 -23.61 11.62 -8.93
C LEU A 54 -22.71 12.05 -10.09
N ARG A 55 -22.20 11.11 -10.90
CA ARG A 55 -21.40 11.41 -12.09
C ARG A 55 -22.19 12.15 -13.15
N GLU A 56 -23.45 11.78 -13.35
CA GLU A 56 -24.37 12.46 -14.27
C GLU A 56 -24.65 13.90 -13.84
N SER A 57 -24.70 14.18 -12.52
CA SER A 57 -25.06 15.49 -11.99
C SER A 57 -23.86 16.40 -11.72
N ARG A 58 -22.76 15.87 -11.17
CA ARG A 58 -21.52 16.61 -10.84
C ARG A 58 -20.28 15.79 -11.16
N PRO A 59 -19.93 15.61 -12.45
CA PRO A 59 -18.82 14.76 -12.88
C PRO A 59 -17.47 15.21 -12.29
N GLU A 60 -17.22 16.51 -12.24
CA GLU A 60 -15.96 17.07 -11.76
C GLU A 60 -15.74 16.85 -10.27
N LEU A 61 -16.79 17.02 -9.45
CA LEU A 61 -16.73 16.75 -8.01
C LEU A 61 -16.43 15.26 -7.74
N VAL A 62 -17.10 14.36 -8.46
CA VAL A 62 -16.85 12.91 -8.34
C VAL A 62 -15.41 12.59 -8.74
N ARG A 63 -14.95 13.12 -9.87
CA ARG A 63 -13.58 12.91 -10.36
C ARG A 63 -12.55 13.42 -9.36
N GLY A 64 -12.75 14.62 -8.81
CA GLY A 64 -11.88 15.22 -7.81
C GLY A 64 -11.80 14.39 -6.52
N VAL A 65 -12.94 13.98 -5.97
CA VAL A 65 -12.98 13.15 -4.76
C VAL A 65 -12.40 11.75 -5.00
N GLN A 66 -12.63 11.15 -6.17
CA GLN A 66 -12.01 9.87 -6.55
C GLN A 66 -10.48 9.98 -6.64
N GLY A 67 -9.97 11.04 -7.28
CA GLY A 67 -8.53 11.32 -7.34
C GLY A 67 -7.92 11.55 -5.96
N LEU A 68 -8.58 12.37 -5.13
CA LEU A 68 -8.18 12.63 -3.75
C LEU A 68 -8.08 11.34 -2.93
N ILE A 69 -9.13 10.53 -2.89
CA ILE A 69 -9.15 9.28 -2.10
C ILE A 69 -8.13 8.29 -2.65
N GLY A 70 -7.98 8.18 -3.97
CA GLY A 70 -6.98 7.32 -4.59
C GLY A 70 -5.56 7.67 -4.15
N GLU A 71 -5.23 8.96 -4.16
CA GLU A 71 -3.90 9.44 -3.80
C GLU A 71 -3.63 9.41 -2.29
N LEU A 72 -4.62 9.74 -1.45
CA LEU A 72 -4.51 9.57 0.01
C LEU A 72 -4.32 8.10 0.39
N SER A 73 -5.07 7.19 -0.25
CA SER A 73 -4.91 5.75 -0.06
C SER A 73 -3.51 5.29 -0.48
N ARG A 74 -3.02 5.74 -1.64
CA ARG A 74 -1.67 5.42 -2.11
C ARG A 74 -0.58 5.97 -1.19
N CYS A 75 -0.75 7.17 -0.63
CA CYS A 75 0.20 7.76 0.31
C CYS A 75 0.16 7.12 1.70
N SER A 76 -0.94 6.47 2.08
CA SER A 76 -1.10 5.84 3.39
C SER A 76 -0.10 4.69 3.62
N ILE A 77 0.21 3.92 2.58
CA ILE A 77 1.18 2.82 2.60
C ILE A 77 2.09 2.96 1.39
N LEU A 78 3.32 3.42 1.64
CA LEU A 78 4.32 3.58 0.59
C LEU A 78 4.86 2.21 0.15
N LYS A 79 5.40 2.13 -1.08
CA LYS A 79 5.94 0.90 -1.66
C LYS A 79 7.03 0.28 -0.80
N GLU A 80 7.92 1.10 -0.25
CA GLU A 80 8.99 0.62 0.64
C GLU A 80 8.46 0.11 1.98
N ASP A 81 7.38 0.69 2.52
CA ASP A 81 6.77 0.22 3.76
C ASP A 81 6.13 -1.16 3.54
N LEU A 82 5.37 -1.31 2.44
CA LEU A 82 4.77 -2.58 2.04
C LEU A 82 5.84 -3.65 1.80
N PHE A 83 6.88 -3.31 1.04
CA PHE A 83 7.95 -4.24 0.70
C PHE A 83 8.75 -4.66 1.94
N PHE A 84 9.15 -3.71 2.78
CA PHE A 84 9.91 -4.00 4.00
C PHE A 84 9.11 -4.84 4.99
N SER A 85 7.83 -4.50 5.22
CA SER A 85 6.96 -5.28 6.12
C SER A 85 6.81 -6.74 5.65
N SER A 86 6.67 -6.94 4.34
CA SER A 86 6.58 -8.27 3.74
C SER A 86 7.87 -9.06 3.88
N LEU A 87 9.04 -8.44 3.64
CA LEU A 87 10.34 -9.08 3.87
C LEU A 87 10.56 -9.42 5.35
N GLN A 88 10.18 -8.52 6.26
CA GLN A 88 10.30 -8.73 7.69
C GLN A 88 9.42 -9.90 8.17
N GLU A 89 8.24 -10.10 7.59
CA GLU A 89 7.38 -11.26 7.89
C GLU A 89 7.99 -12.58 7.40
N LEU A 90 8.70 -12.56 6.27
CA LEU A 90 9.34 -13.76 5.71
C LEU A 90 10.65 -14.14 6.42
N ASN A 91 11.36 -13.16 6.99
CA ASN A 91 12.70 -13.38 7.55
C ASN A 91 12.77 -14.51 8.60
N PRO A 92 11.85 -14.63 9.59
CA PRO A 92 11.88 -15.73 10.55
C PRO A 92 11.75 -17.12 9.91
N LYS A 93 10.94 -17.23 8.84
CA LYS A 93 10.74 -18.49 8.09
C LYS A 93 12.04 -18.88 7.38
N VAL A 94 12.72 -17.91 6.77
CA VAL A 94 14.01 -18.12 6.12
C VAL A 94 15.08 -18.52 7.12
N SER A 95 15.25 -17.76 8.20
CA SER A 95 16.25 -18.06 9.23
C SER A 95 16.04 -19.45 9.84
N SER A 96 14.79 -19.86 10.07
CA SER A 96 14.47 -21.20 10.57
C SER A 96 14.82 -22.29 9.55
N GLY A 97 14.46 -22.11 8.28
CA GLY A 97 14.77 -23.07 7.22
C GLY A 97 16.27 -23.22 6.97
N LEU A 98 17.01 -22.12 6.93
CA LEU A 98 18.46 -22.15 6.71
C LEU A 98 19.21 -22.74 7.91
N ARG A 99 18.73 -22.52 9.14
CA ARG A 99 19.27 -23.21 10.33
C ARG A 99 19.16 -24.73 10.22
N LEU A 100 18.00 -25.25 9.78
CA LEU A 100 17.81 -26.68 9.54
C LEU A 100 18.75 -27.19 8.43
N MET A 101 19.00 -26.38 7.40
CA MET A 101 19.97 -26.71 6.36
C MET A 101 21.41 -26.80 6.91
N ARG A 102 21.80 -25.90 7.81
CA ARG A 102 23.12 -25.94 8.48
C ARG A 102 23.30 -27.22 9.29
N GLU A 103 22.30 -27.57 10.10
CA GLU A 103 22.31 -28.81 10.90
C GLU A 103 22.43 -30.06 10.03
N GLU A 104 21.71 -30.11 8.91
CA GLU A 104 21.83 -31.20 7.95
C GLU A 104 23.20 -31.25 7.29
N THR A 105 23.72 -30.09 6.90
CA THR A 105 25.02 -29.99 6.22
C THR A 105 26.12 -30.58 7.10
N SER A 106 26.10 -30.30 8.40
CA SER A 106 27.03 -30.93 9.36
C SER A 106 26.93 -32.45 9.33
N ARG A 107 25.71 -33.00 9.43
CA ARG A 107 25.48 -34.46 9.46
C ARG A 107 25.93 -35.15 8.16
N ILE A 108 25.67 -34.55 7.01
CA ILE A 108 26.04 -35.09 5.70
C ILE A 108 27.56 -35.03 5.49
N ARG A 109 28.23 -34.00 6.03
CA ARG A 109 29.69 -33.86 5.96
C ARG A 109 30.40 -34.97 6.76
N ASP A 110 29.84 -35.35 7.89
CA ASP A 110 30.37 -36.40 8.76
C ASP A 110 30.11 -37.83 8.23
N ASN A 111 29.26 -37.99 7.21
CA ASN A 111 28.93 -39.30 6.65
C ASN A 111 30.00 -39.77 5.64
N SER A 112 30.77 -40.79 5.99
CA SER A 112 31.84 -41.36 5.17
C SER A 112 31.37 -42.22 3.99
N THR A 113 30.10 -42.60 3.92
CA THR A 113 29.57 -43.52 2.88
C THR A 113 29.17 -42.82 1.58
N LEU A 114 29.03 -41.49 1.59
CA LEU A 114 28.58 -40.71 0.44
C LEU A 114 29.75 -40.09 -0.32
N SER A 115 29.66 -40.12 -1.65
CA SER A 115 30.55 -39.33 -2.51
C SER A 115 30.25 -37.83 -2.37
N ASP A 116 31.23 -36.97 -2.65
CA ASP A 116 31.03 -35.51 -2.67
C ASP A 116 29.95 -35.05 -3.65
N GLY A 117 29.76 -35.79 -4.75
CA GLY A 117 28.70 -35.53 -5.72
C GLY A 117 27.31 -35.83 -5.14
N ASP A 118 27.16 -36.97 -4.46
CA ASP A 118 25.91 -37.36 -3.81
C ASP A 118 25.57 -36.42 -2.64
N ARG A 119 26.56 -36.02 -1.83
CA ARG A 119 26.38 -35.02 -0.76
C ARG A 119 25.79 -33.72 -1.31
N ARG A 120 26.36 -33.19 -2.41
CA ARG A 120 25.86 -31.97 -3.06
C ARG A 120 24.45 -32.14 -3.63
N ARG A 121 24.15 -33.28 -4.25
CA ARG A 121 22.81 -33.56 -4.81
C ARG A 121 21.75 -33.56 -3.72
N ILE A 122 21.98 -34.32 -2.63
CA ILE A 122 21.06 -34.43 -1.49
C ILE A 122 20.84 -33.06 -0.85
N LEU A 123 21.91 -32.31 -0.58
CA LEU A 123 21.81 -30.97 0.01
C LEU A 123 21.05 -29.99 -0.89
N ARG A 124 21.24 -30.06 -2.21
CA ARG A 124 20.52 -29.22 -3.16
C ARG A 124 19.03 -29.53 -3.18
N GLU A 125 18.65 -30.80 -3.26
CA GLU A 125 17.24 -31.22 -3.22
C GLU A 125 16.58 -30.77 -1.91
N LYS A 126 17.28 -30.91 -0.78
CA LYS A 126 16.79 -30.46 0.52
C LYS A 126 16.66 -28.93 0.61
N TYR A 127 17.66 -28.20 0.13
CA TYR A 127 17.62 -26.73 0.06
C TYR A 127 16.43 -26.26 -0.77
N ASP A 128 16.22 -26.87 -1.93
CA ASP A 128 15.12 -26.51 -2.83
C ASP A 128 13.76 -26.76 -2.17
N ALA A 129 13.60 -27.88 -1.46
CA ALA A 129 12.40 -28.20 -0.71
C ALA A 129 12.12 -27.20 0.42
N ILE A 130 13.14 -26.85 1.21
CA ILE A 130 13.02 -25.93 2.35
C ILE A 130 12.75 -24.49 1.90
N THR A 131 13.41 -24.04 0.83
CA THR A 131 13.30 -22.65 0.37
C THR A 131 12.13 -22.39 -0.58
N LYS A 132 11.53 -23.44 -1.18
CA LYS A 132 10.41 -23.30 -2.14
C LYS A 132 9.26 -22.42 -1.62
N PRO A 133 8.73 -22.59 -0.39
CA PRO A 133 7.64 -21.75 0.11
C PRO A 133 8.02 -20.27 0.18
N VAL A 134 9.24 -19.97 0.63
CA VAL A 134 9.75 -18.60 0.71
C VAL A 134 9.94 -18.00 -0.68
N ARG A 135 10.55 -18.74 -1.62
CA ARG A 135 10.74 -18.28 -3.00
C ARG A 135 9.39 -17.93 -3.66
N MET A 136 8.37 -18.75 -3.42
CA MET A 136 7.01 -18.46 -3.90
C MET A 136 6.41 -17.21 -3.26
N ALA A 137 6.67 -16.97 -1.97
CA ALA A 137 6.20 -15.78 -1.26
C ALA A 137 6.96 -14.49 -1.62
N LEU A 138 8.21 -14.59 -2.09
CA LEU A 138 9.01 -13.47 -2.57
C LEU A 138 8.64 -13.05 -4.00
N GLU A 139 8.07 -13.94 -4.81
CA GLU A 139 7.74 -13.66 -6.21
C GLU A 139 6.77 -12.47 -6.38
N PRO A 140 5.68 -12.35 -5.60
CA PRO A 140 4.81 -11.18 -5.64
C PRO A 140 5.54 -9.86 -5.35
N LEU A 141 6.62 -9.87 -4.56
CA LEU A 141 7.36 -8.65 -4.20
C LEU A 141 8.11 -8.05 -5.39
N LYS A 142 8.43 -8.83 -6.43
CA LYS A 142 8.95 -8.28 -7.69
C LYS A 142 7.99 -7.28 -8.33
N LYS A 143 6.68 -7.47 -8.15
CA LYS A 143 5.66 -6.56 -8.68
C LYS A 143 5.73 -5.18 -8.05
N VAL A 144 6.26 -5.05 -6.83
CA VAL A 144 6.45 -3.73 -6.19
C VAL A 144 7.42 -2.87 -6.99
N PHE A 145 8.45 -3.49 -7.57
CA PHE A 145 9.46 -2.81 -8.41
C PHE A 145 9.03 -2.66 -9.87
N ALA A 146 8.21 -3.59 -10.38
CA ALA A 146 7.74 -3.58 -11.77
C ALA A 146 6.47 -2.73 -11.99
N GLY A 147 5.80 -2.28 -10.91
CA GLY A 147 4.59 -1.48 -11.00
C GLY A 147 4.82 -0.05 -11.53
N GLU A 148 3.72 0.62 -11.87
CA GLU A 148 3.74 2.02 -12.33
C GLU A 148 4.37 2.94 -11.26
N GLN A 149 5.28 3.80 -11.68
CA GLN A 149 5.99 4.74 -10.81
C GLN A 149 5.30 6.10 -10.87
N SER A 150 4.28 6.28 -10.02
CA SER A 150 3.40 7.45 -10.03
C SER A 150 4.00 8.69 -9.37
N SER A 151 5.15 8.57 -8.71
CA SER A 151 5.81 9.66 -7.98
C SER A 151 7.33 9.61 -8.11
N ASP A 152 8.01 10.73 -7.87
CA ASP A 152 9.48 10.75 -7.87
C ASP A 152 10.06 9.94 -6.70
N HIS A 153 9.35 9.89 -5.58
CA HIS A 153 9.70 9.02 -4.46
C HIS A 153 9.67 7.53 -4.86
N ASP A 154 8.68 7.10 -5.66
CA ASP A 154 8.63 5.74 -6.20
C ASP A 154 9.80 5.44 -7.12
N LYS A 155 10.12 6.36 -8.04
CA LYS A 155 11.26 6.20 -8.97
C LYS A 155 12.58 6.07 -8.21
N ASN A 156 12.76 6.86 -7.15
CA ASN A 156 13.93 6.82 -6.29
C ASN A 156 14.04 5.49 -5.55
N PHE A 157 12.93 4.97 -5.01
CA PHE A 157 12.90 3.64 -4.39
C PHE A 157 13.25 2.54 -5.40
N VAL A 158 12.64 2.54 -6.59
CA VAL A 158 12.89 1.50 -7.60
C VAL A 158 14.34 1.52 -8.07
N SER A 159 14.86 2.70 -8.42
CA SER A 159 16.25 2.85 -8.88
C SER A 159 17.28 2.48 -7.80
N SER A 160 16.96 2.69 -6.52
CA SER A 160 17.89 2.39 -5.41
C SER A 160 17.95 0.92 -5.00
N PHE A 161 16.84 0.17 -5.11
CA PHE A 161 16.76 -1.18 -4.53
C PHE A 161 16.43 -2.31 -5.52
N SER A 162 15.98 -2.00 -6.75
CA SER A 162 15.53 -3.03 -7.69
C SER A 162 16.65 -4.00 -8.11
N SER A 163 17.85 -3.46 -8.40
CA SER A 163 19.02 -4.28 -8.76
C SER A 163 19.45 -5.17 -7.58
N SER A 164 19.69 -4.57 -6.41
CA SER A 164 20.08 -5.31 -5.21
C SER A 164 19.06 -6.37 -4.80
N PHE A 165 17.76 -6.11 -4.98
CA PHE A 165 16.72 -7.10 -4.74
C PHE A 165 16.79 -8.26 -5.74
N THR A 166 16.98 -7.96 -7.02
CA THR A 166 17.13 -8.96 -8.08
C THR A 166 18.35 -9.85 -7.83
N ASP A 167 19.48 -9.25 -7.46
CA ASP A 167 20.71 -9.97 -7.13
C ASP A 167 20.53 -10.83 -5.87
N ALA A 168 19.86 -10.31 -4.84
CA ALA A 168 19.55 -11.08 -3.64
C ALA A 168 18.64 -12.28 -3.92
N LEU A 169 17.65 -12.12 -4.80
CA LEU A 169 16.80 -13.24 -5.22
C LEU A 169 17.58 -14.28 -6.03
N ALA A 170 18.50 -13.85 -6.90
CA ALA A 170 19.35 -14.76 -7.67
C ALA A 170 20.28 -15.55 -6.74
N SER A 171 20.92 -14.88 -5.78
CA SER A 171 21.77 -15.50 -4.74
C SER A 171 20.98 -16.50 -3.91
N PHE A 172 19.78 -16.13 -3.44
CA PHE A 172 18.92 -17.03 -2.65
C PHE A 172 18.40 -18.22 -3.48
N ARG A 173 18.16 -18.03 -4.79
CA ARG A 173 17.72 -19.13 -5.66
C ARG A 173 18.86 -20.11 -5.93
N ASN A 174 20.09 -19.62 -6.10
CA ASN A 174 21.25 -20.42 -6.42
C ASN A 174 22.43 -20.04 -5.50
N PRO A 175 22.55 -20.68 -4.32
CA PRO A 175 23.65 -20.43 -3.41
C PRO A 175 25.00 -20.71 -4.08
N ALA A 176 25.98 -19.84 -3.86
CA ALA A 176 27.34 -20.01 -4.41
C ALA A 176 28.00 -21.31 -3.92
N ASP A 177 27.79 -21.63 -2.64
CA ASP A 177 28.12 -22.92 -2.06
C ASP A 177 26.91 -23.49 -1.31
N ILE A 178 26.49 -24.70 -1.68
CA ILE A 178 25.37 -25.39 -1.04
C ILE A 178 25.70 -25.83 0.40
N PHE A 179 26.98 -25.99 0.73
CA PHE A 179 27.43 -26.27 2.09
C PHE A 179 27.36 -25.02 2.98
N GLU A 180 27.36 -23.82 2.39
CA GLU A 180 27.24 -22.53 3.09
C GLU A 180 25.95 -21.82 2.66
N ALA A 181 24.85 -22.57 2.56
CA ALA A 181 23.57 -22.11 2.03
C ALA A 181 22.98 -20.89 2.77
N GLU A 182 23.42 -20.61 4.00
CA GLU A 182 23.02 -19.43 4.75
C GLU A 182 23.51 -18.12 4.16
N ALA A 183 24.71 -18.14 3.56
CA ALA A 183 25.29 -16.96 2.91
C ALA A 183 24.42 -16.47 1.74
N ALA A 184 23.57 -17.34 1.18
CA ALA A 184 22.64 -17.00 0.11
C ALA A 184 21.58 -15.97 0.51
N TRP A 185 21.34 -15.77 1.81
CA TRP A 185 20.39 -14.78 2.33
C TRP A 185 21.05 -13.46 2.74
N GLU A 186 22.38 -13.41 2.87
CA GLU A 186 23.11 -12.20 3.28
C GLU A 186 22.83 -10.98 2.40
N PRO A 187 22.75 -11.08 1.05
CA PRO A 187 22.36 -9.95 0.22
C PRO A 187 20.98 -9.39 0.57
N MET A 188 20.02 -10.24 0.93
CA MET A 188 18.70 -9.79 1.35
C MET A 188 18.76 -9.07 2.71
N LEU A 189 19.54 -9.60 3.65
CA LEU A 189 19.76 -8.94 4.95
C LEU A 189 20.45 -7.58 4.79
N ALA A 190 21.39 -7.45 3.85
CA ALA A 190 22.03 -6.18 3.53
C ALA A 190 21.03 -5.17 2.97
N LEU A 191 20.15 -5.60 2.06
CA LEU A 191 19.07 -4.79 1.53
C LEU A 191 18.09 -4.34 2.63
N MET A 192 17.67 -5.25 3.53
CA MET A 192 16.78 -4.91 4.64
C MET A 192 17.41 -3.90 5.60
N ARG A 193 18.73 -4.00 5.86
CA ARG A 193 19.47 -3.03 6.66
C ARG A 193 19.47 -1.64 6.01
N SER A 194 19.71 -1.57 4.70
CA SER A 194 19.67 -0.31 3.94
C SER A 194 18.26 0.33 3.97
N LEU A 195 17.21 -0.47 3.74
CA LEU A 195 15.82 0.00 3.85
C LEU A 195 15.49 0.51 5.25
N THR A 196 15.96 -0.18 6.29
CA THR A 196 15.73 0.23 7.68
C THR A 196 16.26 1.65 7.93
N VAL A 197 17.40 2.02 7.35
CA VAL A 197 17.96 3.37 7.48
C VAL A 197 17.05 4.40 6.81
N GLN A 198 16.61 4.16 5.57
CA GLN A 198 15.69 5.08 4.87
C GLN A 198 14.35 5.22 5.58
N LEU A 199 13.85 4.13 6.17
CA LEU A 199 12.58 4.04 6.86
C LEU A 199 12.54 4.70 8.26
N ARG A 200 13.68 5.23 8.75
CA ARG A 200 13.77 6.02 10.00
C ARG A 200 13.35 7.47 9.84
N ARG A 201 13.17 7.95 8.60
CA ARG A 201 12.71 9.31 8.33
C ARG A 201 11.34 9.58 8.97
N THR A 202 11.20 10.76 9.55
CA THR A 202 9.97 11.22 10.22
C THR A 202 9.20 12.25 9.41
N LYS A 203 9.77 12.72 8.30
CA LYS A 203 9.20 13.76 7.44
C LYS A 203 9.34 13.40 5.96
N LEU A 204 8.36 13.81 5.17
CA LEU A 204 8.34 13.69 3.71
C LEU A 204 7.79 14.97 3.06
N SER A 205 8.11 15.15 1.79
CA SER A 205 7.45 16.14 0.93
C SER A 205 6.26 15.46 0.23
N LEU A 206 5.06 16.05 0.37
CA LEU A 206 3.84 15.57 -0.27
C LEU A 206 4.02 15.57 -1.79
N ASN A 207 4.59 16.64 -2.36
CA ASN A 207 4.83 16.73 -3.80
C ASN A 207 5.75 15.59 -4.31
N SER A 208 6.69 15.12 -3.48
CA SER A 208 7.55 13.99 -3.83
C SER A 208 6.83 12.64 -3.85
N ILE A 209 5.84 12.44 -2.97
CA ILE A 209 5.08 11.17 -2.86
C ILE A 209 3.78 11.17 -3.65
N SER A 210 3.19 12.34 -3.89
CA SER A 210 1.98 12.60 -4.68
C SER A 210 2.07 14.00 -5.32
N PRO A 211 2.54 14.08 -6.57
CA PRO A 211 2.50 15.31 -7.34
C PRO A 211 1.06 15.83 -7.53
N TYR A 212 0.09 14.92 -7.61
CA TYR A 212 -1.34 15.28 -7.74
C TYR A 212 -1.84 16.08 -6.53
N LEU A 213 -1.65 15.57 -5.30
CA LEU A 213 -2.05 16.29 -4.09
C LEU A 213 -1.19 17.55 -3.86
N GLY A 214 0.11 17.47 -4.17
CA GLY A 214 1.02 18.61 -4.06
C GLY A 214 0.66 19.79 -4.97
N GLN A 215 0.02 19.53 -6.12
CA GLN A 215 -0.37 20.53 -7.12
C GLN A 215 -1.85 20.95 -7.04
N LEU A 216 -2.68 20.26 -6.25
CA LEU A 216 -4.08 20.62 -6.07
C LEU A 216 -4.22 22.02 -5.43
N ARG A 217 -4.94 22.91 -6.11
CA ARG A 217 -5.19 24.29 -5.67
C ARG A 217 -6.64 24.65 -5.94
N ALA A 218 -7.25 25.42 -5.03
CA ALA A 218 -8.57 26.03 -5.15
C ALA A 218 -9.63 25.07 -5.72
N THR A 219 -9.92 24.00 -4.96
CA THR A 219 -10.79 22.92 -5.42
C THR A 219 -12.22 23.11 -4.93
N ASP A 220 -13.18 22.54 -5.66
CA ASP A 220 -14.58 22.42 -5.23
C ASP A 220 -14.82 21.19 -4.33
N ILE A 221 -13.75 20.53 -3.90
CA ILE A 221 -13.83 19.33 -3.07
C ILE A 221 -14.16 19.76 -1.64
N PRO A 222 -15.26 19.27 -1.03
CA PRO A 222 -15.60 19.61 0.34
C PRO A 222 -14.53 19.11 1.31
N MET A 223 -14.24 19.86 2.37
CA MET A 223 -13.31 19.43 3.41
C MET A 223 -13.81 18.11 4.05
N PRO A 224 -12.98 17.05 4.13
CA PRO A 224 -13.34 15.83 4.84
C PRO A 224 -13.65 16.10 6.32
N GLY A 225 -14.65 15.41 6.87
CA GLY A 225 -14.95 15.46 8.31
C GLY A 225 -15.65 16.73 8.81
N ILE A 226 -15.96 17.69 7.93
CA ILE A 226 -16.85 18.81 8.24
C ILE A 226 -18.22 18.47 7.67
N ASP A 227 -19.15 18.10 8.54
CA ASP A 227 -20.52 17.81 8.14
C ASP A 227 -21.22 19.11 7.71
N ALA A 228 -22.05 19.02 6.67
CA ALA A 228 -22.80 20.15 6.12
C ALA A 228 -23.93 20.66 7.03
N GLU A 229 -24.01 20.16 8.27
CA GLU A 229 -25.08 20.48 9.22
C GLU A 229 -24.99 21.93 9.74
N ASP A 230 -23.83 22.58 9.66
CA ASP A 230 -23.62 23.93 10.19
C ASP A 230 -23.80 25.06 9.16
N GLU A 231 -24.11 24.75 7.89
CA GLU A 231 -24.05 25.75 6.81
C GLU A 231 -25.25 25.66 5.85
N GLU A 232 -26.32 26.36 6.23
CA GLU A 232 -27.56 26.54 5.45
C GLU A 232 -27.35 27.24 4.07
N GLU A 233 -26.14 27.72 3.77
CA GLU A 233 -25.79 28.43 2.54
C GLU A 233 -24.62 27.75 1.80
N ASP A 234 -24.77 27.55 0.49
CA ASP A 234 -23.72 27.08 -0.45
C ASP A 234 -22.44 27.93 -0.35
N SER A 235 -22.56 29.18 0.12
CA SER A 235 -21.50 30.19 0.20
C SER A 235 -20.56 30.08 1.40
N LYS A 236 -20.86 29.23 2.40
CA LYS A 236 -20.00 29.05 3.59
C LYS A 236 -19.13 27.79 3.57
N ARG A 237 -19.37 26.88 2.61
CA ARG A 237 -18.74 25.56 2.58
C ARG A 237 -17.22 25.61 2.53
N VAL A 238 -16.61 25.05 3.56
CA VAL A 238 -15.17 24.84 3.63
C VAL A 238 -14.77 23.76 2.62
N THR A 239 -14.09 24.18 1.54
CA THR A 239 -13.50 23.27 0.56
C THR A 239 -12.01 23.05 0.83
N ILE A 240 -11.36 22.21 0.04
CA ILE A 240 -9.91 22.05 0.06
C ILE A 240 -9.28 23.14 -0.82
N ALA A 241 -8.56 24.08 -0.21
CA ALA A 241 -7.78 25.07 -0.93
C ALA A 241 -6.44 24.52 -1.39
N SER A 242 -5.73 23.78 -0.53
CA SER A 242 -4.46 23.11 -0.86
C SER A 242 -4.08 22.10 0.21
N PHE A 243 -2.93 21.44 0.03
CA PHE A 243 -2.29 20.61 1.05
C PHE A 243 -0.98 21.25 1.51
N ASP A 244 -0.60 20.99 2.76
CA ASP A 244 0.76 21.27 3.24
C ASP A 244 1.74 20.30 2.58
N ASP A 245 2.90 20.79 2.14
CA ASP A 245 3.92 19.93 1.55
C ASP A 245 4.62 19.07 2.62
N GLN A 246 4.67 19.49 3.88
CA GLN A 246 5.28 18.68 4.93
C GLN A 246 4.33 17.59 5.42
N VAL A 247 4.73 16.33 5.23
CA VAL A 247 4.03 15.14 5.75
C VAL A 247 4.83 14.55 6.90
N ASP A 248 4.22 14.45 8.08
CA ASP A 248 4.86 13.84 9.26
C ASP A 248 4.54 12.34 9.34
N ILE A 249 5.55 11.50 9.55
CA ILE A 249 5.39 10.07 9.77
C ILE A 249 5.46 9.79 11.27
N LEU A 250 4.37 9.26 11.84
CA LEU A 250 4.37 8.90 13.27
C LEU A 250 5.15 7.60 13.48
N LEU A 251 6.03 7.59 14.49
CA LEU A 251 6.90 6.46 14.80
C LEU A 251 6.15 5.34 15.56
N THR A 252 5.17 4.74 14.91
CA THR A 252 4.44 3.56 15.40
C THR A 252 4.66 2.36 14.46
N LYS A 253 4.15 1.18 14.84
CA LYS A 253 4.21 -0.01 13.98
C LYS A 253 3.55 0.21 12.61
N THR A 254 2.46 0.99 12.58
CA THR A 254 1.69 1.26 11.36
C THR A 254 2.19 2.48 10.58
N LYS A 255 3.13 3.26 11.14
CA LYS A 255 3.71 4.46 10.52
C LYS A 255 2.71 5.36 9.79
N PRO A 256 1.61 5.78 10.44
CA PRO A 256 0.61 6.60 9.78
C PRO A 256 1.23 7.94 9.35
N LYS A 257 0.82 8.41 8.18
CA LYS A 257 1.28 9.66 7.58
C LYS A 257 0.25 10.74 7.88
N LYS A 258 0.70 11.77 8.57
CA LYS A 258 -0.10 12.95 8.89
C LYS A 258 0.03 13.96 7.77
N ILE A 259 -1.05 14.16 7.03
CA ILE A 259 -1.13 15.09 5.90
C ILE A 259 -2.07 16.22 6.32
N ALA A 260 -1.60 17.46 6.25
CA ALA A 260 -2.41 18.61 6.60
C ALA A 260 -3.14 19.17 5.38
N ILE A 261 -4.43 19.46 5.55
CA ILE A 261 -5.32 20.01 4.53
C ILE A 261 -5.58 21.48 4.88
N ILE A 262 -5.49 22.37 3.90
CA ILE A 262 -5.63 23.81 4.09
C ILE A 262 -6.96 24.25 3.45
N GLY A 263 -7.80 24.91 4.24
CA GLY A 263 -9.06 25.50 3.76
C GLY A 263 -8.86 26.89 3.13
N PRO A 264 -9.89 27.46 2.47
CA PRO A 264 -9.85 28.81 1.91
C PRO A 264 -9.59 29.91 2.94
N ASP A 265 -9.94 29.63 4.21
CA ASP A 265 -9.67 30.46 5.37
C ASP A 265 -8.19 30.47 5.81
N GLY A 266 -7.34 29.69 5.15
CA GLY A 266 -5.94 29.50 5.53
C GLY A 266 -5.76 28.62 6.78
N ILE A 267 -6.84 28.09 7.35
CA ILE A 267 -6.78 27.23 8.52
C ILE A 267 -6.32 25.83 8.09
N SER A 268 -5.18 25.41 8.63
CA SER A 268 -4.68 24.05 8.51
C SER A 268 -5.48 23.11 9.39
N ARG A 269 -6.19 22.18 8.78
CA ARG A 269 -6.93 21.09 9.42
C ARG A 269 -6.12 19.82 9.28
N ARG A 270 -5.95 19.12 10.39
CA ARG A 270 -5.08 17.94 10.50
C ARG A 270 -5.96 16.76 10.91
N ASP A 271 -6.11 15.81 10.00
CA ASP A 271 -6.48 14.43 10.37
C ASP A 271 -5.26 13.68 10.93
#